data_AF-A0A9D8FXC5-F1
#
_entry.id   AF-A0A9D8FXC5-F1
#
_cell.length_a   1.000
_cell.length_b   1.000
_cell.length_c   1.000
_cell.angle_alpha   90.00
_cell.angle_beta   90.00
_cell.angle_gamma   90.00
#
_symmetry.space_group_name_H-M   'P 1'
#
loop_
_entity.id
_entity.type
_entity.pdbx_description
1 polymer ?
#
loop_
_entity_poly.entity_id
_entity_poly.type
_entity_poly.pdbx_seq_one_letter_code
_entity_poly.pdbx_strand_id
1 'polypeptide(L)'
;MTATLEQQTKEKGSAASSSVVAAIFLTAMKLIVGIMTGSLGILAEAAHSALDLGAALITWFAVHVSDRPADETHLFGHGKVENLSALAETILLLVTCVWIIYEAINRLFFEMVEVDPSIWAFLVMGISIAIDWSRSRVLYRAAKKYNSQALEADALHFSTDIWSSSVVIIGLALVWLGERIGQKSVLMRADAVAALVVALIVIYVSIRLGKRTIDALLDTAPRGLAAQITATVARVSEAQQVLRARVRGSGSQMFVELWVAVPRHWSFEESHAVTHQIRAAVHSVSPNADVVVTTVPSVENEGIFETIQSVAARNHLAVHNISTHLTKKGVWIDLDLEVAPSLTFDQAHAIATDLETRLRAELGAAQDAPRIADINVHIEPRAEELVKGQDLTPQDAAKYIAQIRAFSQTIPHVRACQDIDVQRLDGQVYLAFHLRLDSDLSIADVHSATEEMENRLRREFPFLGRVVIHAEPAQVKSQK
;
A
#
# COMPACT_ATOMS: atom_id res chain seq x y z
N MET A 1 -6.75 7.49 -14.07
CA MET A 1 -6.74 7.63 -12.59
C MET A 1 -6.98 9.07 -12.14
N THR A 2 -6.39 10.07 -12.81
CA THR A 2 -6.65 11.50 -12.56
C THR A 2 -8.10 11.92 -12.83
N ALA A 3 -8.70 11.45 -13.93
CA ALA A 3 -10.09 11.78 -14.28
C ALA A 3 -11.13 11.35 -13.24
N THR A 4 -10.91 10.21 -12.57
CA THR A 4 -11.82 9.70 -11.53
C THR A 4 -11.72 10.49 -10.23
N LEU A 5 -10.50 10.90 -9.82
CA LEU A 5 -10.30 11.74 -8.64
C LEU A 5 -10.85 13.15 -8.86
N GLU A 6 -10.62 13.72 -10.04
CA GLU A 6 -11.13 15.05 -10.39
C GLU A 6 -12.67 15.06 -10.44
N GLN A 7 -13.29 13.99 -10.92
CA GLN A 7 -14.74 13.82 -10.89
C GLN A 7 -15.27 13.68 -9.45
N GLN A 8 -14.56 12.96 -8.57
CA GLN A 8 -14.90 12.85 -7.14
C GLN A 8 -14.90 14.23 -6.46
N THR A 9 -13.82 15.01 -6.63
CA THR A 9 -13.71 16.37 -6.09
C THR A 9 -14.82 17.28 -6.60
N LYS A 10 -15.12 17.22 -7.90
CA LYS A 10 -16.21 18.02 -8.51
C LYS A 10 -17.58 17.67 -7.93
N GLU A 11 -17.92 16.37 -7.79
CA GLU A 11 -19.21 15.95 -7.26
C GLU A 11 -19.35 16.28 -5.76
N LYS A 12 -18.30 16.09 -4.94
CA LYS A 12 -18.28 16.51 -3.52
C LYS A 12 -18.45 18.01 -3.38
N GLY A 13 -17.65 18.79 -4.11
CA GLY A 13 -17.70 20.25 -4.09
C GLY A 13 -19.06 20.79 -4.55
N SER A 14 -19.67 20.17 -5.56
CA SER A 14 -21.02 20.51 -6.01
C SER A 14 -22.10 20.22 -4.97
N ALA A 15 -21.98 19.12 -4.21
CA ALA A 15 -22.92 18.83 -3.13
C ALA A 15 -22.82 19.89 -2.02
N ALA A 16 -21.61 20.21 -1.58
CA ALA A 16 -21.38 21.23 -0.56
C ALA A 16 -21.81 22.63 -1.02
N SER A 17 -21.53 23.02 -2.27
CA SER A 17 -21.95 24.33 -2.79
C SER A 17 -23.48 24.44 -2.90
N SER A 18 -24.17 23.36 -3.31
CA SER A 18 -25.63 23.33 -3.32
C SER A 18 -26.24 23.48 -1.92
N SER A 19 -25.59 22.92 -0.89
CA SER A 19 -25.95 23.09 0.52
C SER A 19 -25.85 24.55 0.96
N VAL A 20 -24.74 25.22 0.65
CA VAL A 20 -24.53 26.64 0.95
C VAL A 20 -25.57 27.53 0.26
N VAL A 21 -25.84 27.30 -1.03
CA VAL A 21 -26.85 28.08 -1.78
C VAL A 21 -28.24 27.91 -1.15
N ALA A 22 -28.61 26.69 -0.78
CA ALA A 22 -29.88 26.43 -0.08
C ALA A 22 -29.93 27.13 1.29
N ALA A 23 -28.84 27.11 2.06
CA ALA A 23 -28.74 27.77 3.35
C ALA A 23 -28.88 29.30 3.22
N ILE A 24 -28.21 29.93 2.25
CA ILE A 24 -28.34 31.37 1.97
C ILE A 24 -29.79 31.70 1.64
N PHE A 25 -30.43 30.91 0.77
CA PHE A 25 -31.82 31.13 0.38
C PHE A 25 -32.78 31.01 1.57
N LEU A 26 -32.65 29.97 2.39
CA LEU A 26 -33.49 29.77 3.58
C LEU A 26 -33.34 30.88 4.60
N THR A 27 -32.10 31.25 4.92
CA THR A 27 -31.81 32.32 5.88
C THR A 27 -32.36 33.66 5.41
N ALA A 28 -32.17 34.00 4.13
CA ALA A 28 -32.72 35.22 3.55
C ALA A 28 -34.25 35.21 3.55
N MET A 29 -34.88 34.10 3.15
CA MET A 29 -36.34 33.96 3.14
C MET A 29 -36.93 34.13 4.55
N LYS A 30 -36.40 33.41 5.54
CA LYS A 30 -36.86 33.50 6.94
C LYS A 30 -36.66 34.90 7.50
N LEU A 31 -35.53 35.55 7.23
CA LEU A 31 -35.25 36.91 7.68
C LEU A 31 -36.23 37.92 7.08
N ILE A 32 -36.46 37.87 5.76
CA ILE A 32 -37.38 38.78 5.07
C ILE A 32 -38.80 38.60 5.62
N VAL A 33 -39.30 37.36 5.71
CA VAL A 33 -40.65 37.09 6.23
C VAL A 33 -40.75 37.50 7.70
N GLY A 34 -39.73 37.24 8.52
CA GLY A 34 -39.68 37.64 9.93
C GLY A 34 -39.79 39.15 10.12
N ILE A 35 -39.05 39.94 9.31
CA ILE A 35 -39.11 41.41 9.35
C ILE A 35 -40.48 41.91 8.85
N MET A 36 -40.97 41.38 7.72
CA MET A 36 -42.25 41.81 7.13
C MET A 36 -43.45 41.50 8.01
N THR A 37 -43.43 40.36 8.71
CA THR A 37 -44.52 39.94 9.60
C THR A 37 -44.38 40.48 11.02
N GLY A 38 -43.21 41.04 11.39
CA GLY A 38 -42.90 41.42 12.76
C GLY A 38 -42.85 40.23 13.73
N SER A 39 -42.73 39.00 13.23
CA SER A 39 -42.80 37.79 14.04
C SER A 39 -41.45 37.48 14.69
N LEU A 40 -41.39 37.64 16.02
CA LEU A 40 -40.22 37.26 16.82
C LEU A 40 -39.87 35.76 16.68
N GLY A 41 -40.86 34.89 16.52
CA GLY A 41 -40.64 33.45 16.31
C GLY A 41 -39.95 33.14 14.98
N ILE A 42 -40.38 33.78 13.88
CA ILE A 42 -39.74 33.61 12.56
C ILE A 42 -38.33 34.24 12.56
N LEU A 43 -38.12 35.35 13.28
CA LEU A 43 -36.80 35.95 13.44
C LEU A 43 -35.83 35.06 14.23
N ALA A 44 -36.29 34.38 15.28
CA ALA A 44 -35.48 33.39 16.01
C ALA A 44 -35.10 32.21 15.10
N GLU A 45 -36.04 31.72 14.28
CA GLU A 45 -35.80 30.66 13.29
C GLU A 45 -34.83 31.10 12.18
N ALA A 46 -34.86 32.38 11.80
CA ALA A 46 -33.88 32.98 10.88
C ALA A 46 -32.47 33.01 11.49
N ALA A 47 -32.34 33.33 12.78
CA ALA A 47 -31.06 33.30 13.49
C ALA A 47 -30.49 31.88 13.58
N HIS A 48 -31.35 30.87 13.79
CA HIS A 48 -30.94 29.46 13.72
C HIS A 48 -30.42 29.09 12.33
N SER A 49 -31.14 29.47 11.27
CA SER A 49 -30.70 29.22 9.89
C SER A 49 -29.39 29.94 9.51
N ALA A 50 -29.08 31.06 10.19
CA ALA A 50 -27.79 31.72 10.03
C ALA A 50 -26.63 30.88 10.63
N LEU A 51 -26.86 30.17 11.73
CA LEU A 51 -25.89 29.19 12.26
C LEU A 51 -25.72 28.02 11.30
N ASP A 52 -26.80 27.54 10.70
CA ASP A 52 -26.77 26.47 9.68
C ASP A 52 -26.00 26.89 8.43
N LEU A 53 -26.15 28.14 8.00
CA LEU A 53 -25.31 28.70 6.94
C LEU A 53 -23.83 28.71 7.33
N GLY A 54 -23.53 29.04 8.59
CA GLY A 54 -22.16 28.94 9.13
C GLY A 54 -21.62 27.50 9.06
N ALA A 55 -22.40 26.51 9.49
CA ALA A 55 -22.04 25.09 9.40
C ALA A 55 -21.80 24.67 7.94
N ALA A 56 -22.72 24.98 7.02
CA ALA A 56 -22.58 24.66 5.61
C ALA A 56 -21.34 25.31 4.95
N LEU A 57 -20.98 26.53 5.37
CA LEU A 57 -19.76 27.21 4.92
C LEU A 57 -18.49 26.51 5.44
N ILE A 58 -18.51 26.04 6.69
CA ILE A 58 -17.43 25.24 7.28
C ILE A 58 -17.25 23.94 6.48
N THR A 59 -18.34 23.21 6.20
CA THR A 59 -18.31 21.98 5.39
C THR A 59 -17.78 22.26 3.98
N TRP A 60 -18.29 23.30 3.31
CA TRP A 60 -17.85 23.69 1.97
C TRP A 60 -16.36 24.02 1.92
N PHE A 61 -15.87 24.79 2.89
CA PHE A 61 -14.46 25.11 3.03
C PHE A 61 -13.63 23.84 3.27
N ALA A 62 -14.06 22.97 4.18
CA ALA A 62 -13.36 21.74 4.52
C ALA A 62 -13.24 20.78 3.33
N VAL A 63 -14.30 20.62 2.53
CA VAL A 63 -14.27 19.82 1.29
C VAL A 63 -13.28 20.41 0.28
N HIS A 64 -13.27 21.73 0.08
CA HIS A 64 -12.36 22.38 -0.87
C HIS A 64 -10.89 22.35 -0.42
N VAL A 65 -10.64 22.45 0.88
CA VAL A 65 -9.27 22.39 1.43
C VAL A 65 -8.76 20.96 1.49
N SER A 66 -9.59 20.00 1.90
CA SER A 66 -9.18 18.61 2.08
C SER A 66 -8.80 17.89 0.78
N ASP A 67 -9.41 18.28 -0.34
CA ASP A 67 -9.10 17.75 -1.67
C ASP A 67 -7.81 18.36 -2.26
N ARG A 68 -7.14 19.30 -1.56
CA ARG A 68 -5.82 19.81 -1.98
C ARG A 68 -4.75 18.73 -1.85
N PRO A 69 -3.84 18.62 -2.84
CA PRO A 69 -2.73 17.68 -2.77
C PRO A 69 -1.77 18.05 -1.62
N ALA A 70 -0.80 17.17 -1.37
CA ALA A 70 0.28 17.45 -0.42
C ALA A 70 1.08 18.69 -0.83
N ASP A 71 1.49 19.47 0.17
CA ASP A 71 2.38 20.64 0.01
C ASP A 71 3.55 20.57 1.01
N GLU A 72 4.44 21.55 0.99
CA GLU A 72 5.65 21.59 1.84
C GLU A 72 5.34 21.57 3.34
N THR A 73 4.17 22.07 3.74
CA THR A 73 3.72 22.12 5.15
C THR A 73 2.86 20.91 5.54
N HIS A 74 2.21 20.28 4.57
CA HIS A 74 1.29 19.15 4.72
C HIS A 74 1.68 18.02 3.76
N LEU A 75 2.75 17.30 4.09
CA LEU A 75 3.34 16.24 3.26
C LEU A 75 2.40 15.04 2.98
N PHE A 76 1.38 14.84 3.81
CA PHE A 76 0.35 13.81 3.64
C PHE A 76 -0.98 14.36 3.10
N GLY A 77 -0.97 15.60 2.61
CA GLY A 77 -2.17 16.30 2.15
C GLY A 77 -3.07 16.80 3.26
N HIS A 78 -4.24 17.31 2.86
CA HIS A 78 -5.15 18.06 3.70
C HIS A 78 -6.38 17.27 4.15
N GLY A 79 -6.43 15.97 3.89
CA GLY A 79 -7.61 15.12 4.14
C GLY A 79 -8.18 15.20 5.56
N LYS A 80 -7.33 15.38 6.59
CA LYS A 80 -7.76 15.51 8.00
C LYS A 80 -8.61 16.76 8.28
N VAL A 81 -8.62 17.76 7.38
CA VAL A 81 -9.48 18.94 7.51
C VAL A 81 -10.96 18.56 7.48
N GLU A 82 -11.36 17.53 6.71
CA GLU A 82 -12.76 17.04 6.76
C GLU A 82 -13.11 16.47 8.12
N ASN A 83 -12.21 15.69 8.72
CA ASN A 83 -12.44 15.10 10.04
C ASN A 83 -12.56 16.22 11.09
N LEU A 84 -11.75 17.28 11.00
CA LEU A 84 -11.84 18.41 11.90
C LEU A 84 -13.17 19.18 11.74
N SER A 85 -13.62 19.37 10.50
CA SER A 85 -14.93 19.97 10.18
C SER A 85 -16.07 19.15 10.78
N ALA A 86 -16.08 17.83 10.53
CA ALA A 86 -17.08 16.92 11.04
C ALA A 86 -17.13 16.92 12.58
N LEU A 87 -15.97 17.06 13.24
CA LEU A 87 -15.90 17.16 14.69
C LEU A 87 -16.50 18.48 15.19
N ALA A 88 -16.18 19.60 14.54
CA ALA A 88 -16.73 20.91 14.86
C ALA A 88 -18.26 20.94 14.68
N GLU A 89 -18.77 20.38 13.58
CA GLU A 89 -20.21 20.25 13.32
C GLU A 89 -20.89 19.34 14.35
N THR A 90 -20.26 18.21 14.72
CA THR A 90 -20.78 17.33 15.77
C THR A 90 -20.88 18.05 17.12
N ILE A 91 -19.89 18.87 17.47
CA ILE A 91 -19.91 19.67 18.70
C ILE A 91 -21.03 20.71 18.64
N LEU A 92 -21.18 21.43 17.52
CA LEU A 92 -22.25 22.39 17.32
C LEU A 92 -23.62 21.73 17.50
N LEU A 93 -23.84 20.57 16.88
CA LEU A 93 -25.07 19.79 17.00
C LEU A 93 -25.36 19.35 18.45
N LEU A 94 -24.34 18.92 19.19
CA LEU A 94 -24.48 18.57 20.61
C LEU A 94 -24.85 19.79 21.47
N VAL A 95 -24.23 20.95 21.22
CA VAL A 95 -24.58 22.20 21.90
C VAL A 95 -26.03 22.59 21.62
N THR A 96 -26.48 22.48 20.35
CA THR A 96 -27.89 22.70 19.98
C THR A 96 -28.83 21.74 20.69
N CYS A 97 -28.47 20.46 20.83
CA CYS A 97 -29.28 19.49 21.57
C CYS A 97 -29.40 19.85 23.06
N VAL A 98 -28.30 20.26 23.70
CA VAL A 98 -28.31 20.69 25.11
C VAL A 98 -29.23 21.91 25.28
N TRP A 99 -29.17 22.87 24.35
CA TRP A 99 -30.06 24.02 24.33
C TRP A 99 -31.53 23.62 24.18
N ILE A 100 -31.86 22.73 23.23
CA ILE A 100 -33.23 22.21 23.03
C ILE A 100 -33.75 21.52 24.29
N ILE A 101 -32.92 20.70 24.96
CA ILE A 101 -33.29 20.03 26.21
C ILE A 101 -33.59 21.06 27.30
N TYR A 102 -32.74 22.07 27.45
CA TYR A 102 -32.95 23.15 28.41
C TYR A 102 -34.29 23.87 28.17
N GLU A 103 -34.57 24.26 26.93
CA GLU A 103 -35.82 24.93 26.54
C GLU A 103 -37.04 24.03 26.74
N ALA A 104 -36.96 22.75 26.36
CA ALA A 104 -38.05 21.78 26.53
C ALA A 104 -38.38 21.52 28.01
N ILE A 105 -37.36 21.44 28.88
CA ILE A 105 -37.55 21.34 30.33
C ILE A 105 -38.18 22.62 30.87
N ASN A 106 -37.70 23.80 30.43
CA ASN A 106 -38.24 25.07 30.89
C ASN A 106 -39.74 25.21 30.52
N ARG A 107 -40.12 24.83 29.30
CA ARG A 107 -41.52 24.79 28.83
C ARG A 107 -42.38 23.77 29.57
N LEU A 108 -41.81 22.66 30.03
CA LEU A 108 -42.55 21.63 30.74
C LEU A 108 -42.91 22.06 32.18
N PHE A 109 -42.07 22.89 32.82
CA PHE A 109 -42.18 23.19 34.25
C PHE A 109 -42.42 24.68 34.61
N PHE A 110 -42.02 25.64 33.78
CA PHE A 110 -41.93 27.05 34.19
C PHE A 110 -42.70 28.05 33.31
N GLU A 111 -42.85 27.83 32.00
CA GLU A 111 -43.49 28.81 31.10
C GLU A 111 -44.53 28.21 30.12
N MET A 112 -45.71 28.84 30.02
CA MET A 112 -46.63 28.67 28.88
C MET A 112 -46.36 29.79 27.88
N VAL A 113 -45.50 29.53 26.90
CA VAL A 113 -45.28 30.46 25.78
C VAL A 113 -46.53 30.44 24.89
N GLU A 114 -47.22 31.57 24.79
CA GLU A 114 -48.26 31.77 23.78
C GLU A 114 -47.58 31.96 22.43
N VAL A 115 -47.42 30.86 21.68
CA VAL A 115 -47.03 30.94 20.27
C VAL A 115 -48.27 31.29 19.48
N ASP A 116 -48.33 32.52 18.95
CA ASP A 116 -49.43 32.93 18.08
C ASP A 116 -49.27 32.23 16.72
N PRO A 117 -50.13 31.25 16.37
CA PRO A 117 -49.93 30.42 15.20
C PRO A 117 -50.30 31.20 13.94
N SER A 118 -49.33 31.89 13.34
CA SER A 118 -49.48 32.53 12.03
C SER A 118 -49.39 31.50 10.91
N ILE A 119 -50.31 31.58 9.93
CA ILE A 119 -50.28 30.75 8.71
C ILE A 119 -48.91 30.89 7.99
N TRP A 120 -48.27 32.07 8.09
CA TRP A 120 -46.94 32.31 7.56
C TRP A 120 -45.85 31.48 8.24
N ALA A 121 -45.97 31.20 9.55
CA ALA A 121 -45.00 30.37 10.26
C ALA A 121 -45.06 28.92 9.78
N PHE A 122 -46.27 28.36 9.60
CA PHE A 122 -46.44 27.01 9.04
C PHE A 122 -45.90 26.89 7.62
N LEU A 123 -46.17 27.89 6.77
CA LEU A 123 -45.70 27.90 5.38
C LEU A 123 -44.17 27.97 5.32
N VAL A 124 -43.56 28.90 6.07
CA VAL A 124 -42.10 29.06 6.14
C VAL A 124 -41.42 27.80 6.68
N MET A 125 -41.91 27.23 7.77
CA MET A 125 -41.36 25.99 8.34
C MET A 125 -41.54 24.80 7.39
N GLY A 126 -42.69 24.69 6.73
CA GLY A 126 -42.95 23.63 5.75
C GLY A 126 -42.02 23.68 4.54
N ILE A 127 -41.79 24.88 3.99
CA ILE A 127 -40.78 25.09 2.93
C ILE A 127 -39.38 24.74 3.44
N SER A 128 -39.05 25.13 4.67
CA SER A 128 -37.74 24.86 5.26
C SER A 128 -37.46 23.35 5.36
N ILE A 129 -38.41 22.59 5.92
CA ILE A 129 -38.33 21.12 5.97
C ILE A 129 -38.14 20.50 4.59
N ALA A 130 -38.85 20.99 3.56
CA ALA A 130 -38.72 20.45 2.21
C ALA A 130 -37.32 20.69 1.61
N ILE A 131 -36.75 21.88 1.85
CA ILE A 131 -35.40 22.22 1.41
C ILE A 131 -34.35 21.42 2.18
N ASP A 132 -34.47 21.32 3.50
CA ASP A 132 -33.57 20.54 4.35
C ASP A 132 -33.58 19.07 4.01
N TRP A 133 -34.77 18.52 3.68
CA TRP A 133 -34.90 17.15 3.21
C TRP A 133 -34.18 16.91 1.89
N SER A 134 -34.31 17.83 0.93
CA SER A 134 -33.58 17.77 -0.34
C SER A 134 -32.06 17.81 -0.09
N ARG A 135 -31.61 18.77 0.73
CA ARG A 135 -30.20 18.99 1.08
C ARG A 135 -29.59 17.79 1.78
N SER A 136 -30.20 17.32 2.87
CA SER A 136 -29.76 16.13 3.62
C SER A 136 -29.63 14.92 2.69
N ARG A 137 -30.57 14.73 1.75
CA ARG A 137 -30.52 13.61 0.80
C ARG A 137 -29.39 13.73 -0.23
N VAL A 138 -29.12 14.93 -0.74
CA VAL A 138 -27.99 15.17 -1.66
C VAL A 138 -26.66 14.94 -0.94
N LEU A 139 -26.49 15.52 0.25
CA LEU A 139 -25.27 15.39 1.04
C LEU A 139 -25.02 13.95 1.48
N TYR A 140 -26.05 13.26 2.01
CA TYR A 140 -25.90 11.87 2.47
C TYR A 140 -25.51 10.92 1.34
N ARG A 141 -26.03 11.13 0.12
CA ARG A 141 -25.62 10.34 -1.06
C ARG A 141 -24.14 10.58 -1.40
N ALA A 142 -23.71 11.84 -1.42
CA ALA A 142 -22.31 12.19 -1.69
C ALA A 142 -21.37 11.68 -0.60
N ALA A 143 -21.75 11.85 0.68
CA ALA A 143 -21.03 11.35 1.85
C ALA A 143 -20.78 9.84 1.75
N LYS A 144 -21.82 9.06 1.44
CA LYS A 144 -21.71 7.60 1.31
C LYS A 144 -20.95 7.16 0.05
N LYS A 145 -21.10 7.88 -1.06
CA LYS A 145 -20.42 7.56 -2.33
C LYS A 145 -18.90 7.81 -2.23
N TYR A 146 -18.50 8.83 -1.46
CA TYR A 146 -17.12 9.30 -1.41
C TYR A 146 -16.44 9.16 -0.04
N ASN A 147 -17.12 8.55 0.94
CA ASN A 147 -16.66 8.42 2.33
C ASN A 147 -16.23 9.76 2.95
N SER A 148 -16.99 10.83 2.70
CA SER A 148 -16.71 12.16 3.24
C SER A 148 -17.40 12.36 4.58
N GLN A 149 -16.62 12.49 5.65
CA GLN A 149 -17.15 12.68 7.01
C GLN A 149 -17.77 14.06 7.20
N ALA A 150 -17.21 15.10 6.56
CA ALA A 150 -17.75 16.45 6.61
C ALA A 150 -19.17 16.49 5.98
N LEU A 151 -19.35 15.89 4.81
CA LEU A 151 -20.67 15.78 4.19
C LEU A 151 -21.64 14.89 4.99
N GLU A 152 -21.15 13.85 5.68
CA GLU A 152 -21.97 13.00 6.55
C GLU A 152 -22.48 13.77 7.77
N ALA A 153 -21.61 14.57 8.40
CA ALA A 153 -21.94 15.41 9.54
C ALA A 153 -22.95 16.50 9.17
N ASP A 154 -22.73 17.24 8.08
CA ASP A 154 -23.65 18.26 7.57
C ASP A 154 -25.01 17.65 7.18
N ALA A 155 -25.01 16.47 6.54
CA ALA A 155 -26.25 15.74 6.24
C ALA A 155 -27.03 15.34 7.50
N LEU A 156 -26.34 14.93 8.56
CA LEU A 156 -26.92 14.54 9.84
C LEU A 156 -27.44 15.74 10.63
N HIS A 157 -26.72 16.86 10.59
CA HIS A 157 -27.18 18.15 11.13
C HIS A 157 -28.54 18.52 10.53
N PHE A 158 -28.66 18.62 9.21
CA PHE A 158 -29.95 18.95 8.59
C PHE A 158 -31.02 17.88 8.77
N SER A 159 -30.62 16.59 8.85
CA SER A 159 -31.60 15.55 9.18
C SER A 159 -32.22 15.76 10.55
N THR A 160 -31.42 16.25 11.51
CA THR A 160 -31.88 16.60 12.85
C THR A 160 -32.83 17.79 12.82
N ASP A 161 -32.49 18.82 12.05
CA ASP A 161 -33.32 20.03 11.95
C ASP A 161 -34.70 19.70 11.36
N ILE A 162 -34.76 18.78 10.40
CA ILE A 162 -36.03 18.26 9.86
C ILE A 162 -36.87 17.63 10.98
N TRP A 163 -36.27 16.77 11.81
CA TRP A 163 -37.00 16.12 12.92
C TRP A 163 -37.44 17.15 13.97
N SER A 164 -36.56 18.08 14.35
CA SER A 164 -36.85 19.15 15.30
C SER A 164 -37.98 20.04 14.80
N SER A 165 -37.89 20.53 13.56
CA SER A 165 -38.91 21.37 12.92
C SER A 165 -40.24 20.63 12.73
N SER A 166 -40.18 19.33 12.45
CA SER A 166 -41.39 18.49 12.33
C SER A 166 -42.11 18.35 13.67
N VAL A 167 -41.36 18.13 14.76
CA VAL A 167 -41.94 18.12 16.11
C VAL A 167 -42.62 19.44 16.41
N VAL A 168 -41.95 20.56 16.15
CA VAL A 168 -42.52 21.90 16.41
C VAL A 168 -43.78 22.16 15.56
N ILE A 169 -43.78 21.81 14.26
CA ILE A 169 -44.99 21.93 13.42
C ILE A 169 -46.13 21.09 13.96
N ILE A 170 -45.85 19.84 14.37
CA ILE A 170 -46.86 18.95 14.93
C ILE A 170 -47.37 19.53 16.25
N GLY A 171 -46.48 20.03 17.11
CA GLY A 171 -46.82 20.71 18.36
C GLY A 171 -47.73 21.92 18.14
N LEU A 172 -47.39 22.80 17.19
CA LEU A 172 -48.22 23.95 16.84
C LEU A 172 -49.57 23.56 16.23
N ALA A 173 -49.61 22.54 15.38
CA ALA A 173 -50.86 22.01 14.83
C ALA A 173 -51.76 21.42 15.92
N LEU A 174 -51.16 20.73 16.90
CA LEU A 174 -51.85 20.20 18.07
C LEU A 174 -52.37 21.33 18.96
N VAL A 175 -51.59 22.38 19.22
CA VAL A 175 -52.05 23.55 20.00
C VAL A 175 -53.22 24.25 19.29
N TRP A 176 -53.13 24.48 17.98
CA TRP A 176 -54.21 25.08 17.19
C TRP A 176 -55.49 24.24 17.20
N LEU A 177 -55.37 22.91 17.14
CA LEU A 177 -56.51 21.99 17.27
C LEU A 177 -57.04 21.95 18.71
N GLY A 178 -56.13 22.00 19.69
CA GLY A 178 -56.43 22.02 21.12
C GLY A 178 -57.19 23.27 21.56
N GLU A 179 -56.96 24.42 20.91
CA GLU A 179 -57.77 25.63 21.09
C GLU A 179 -59.21 25.45 20.59
N ARG A 180 -59.43 24.66 19.54
CA ARG A 180 -60.78 24.33 19.05
C ARG A 180 -61.51 23.29 19.92
N ILE A 181 -60.78 22.43 20.63
CA ILE A 181 -61.32 21.30 21.42
C ILE A 181 -61.30 21.60 22.94
N GLY A 182 -60.67 22.69 23.39
CA GLY A 182 -60.62 23.13 24.79
C GLY A 182 -59.59 22.38 25.67
N GLN A 183 -58.65 21.64 25.09
CA GLN A 183 -57.64 20.83 25.80
C GLN A 183 -56.19 21.33 25.60
N LYS A 184 -55.99 22.66 25.58
CA LYS A 184 -54.69 23.32 25.33
C LYS A 184 -53.54 22.82 26.23
N SER A 185 -53.80 22.58 27.52
CA SER A 185 -52.76 22.24 28.49
C SER A 185 -52.12 20.85 28.31
N VAL A 186 -52.88 19.85 27.84
CA VAL A 186 -52.35 18.49 27.62
C VAL A 186 -51.51 18.42 26.34
N LEU A 187 -51.94 19.11 25.29
CA LEU A 187 -51.27 19.09 23.98
C LEU A 187 -49.95 19.88 23.99
N MET A 188 -49.83 20.95 24.80
CA MET A 188 -48.55 21.65 24.98
C MET A 188 -47.47 20.78 25.67
N ARG A 189 -47.86 19.91 26.60
CA ARG A 189 -46.91 18.98 27.25
C ARG A 189 -46.43 17.88 26.29
N ALA A 190 -47.24 17.49 25.32
CA ALA A 190 -46.86 16.48 24.33
C ALA A 190 -45.74 16.98 23.39
N ASP A 191 -45.75 18.26 23.01
CA ASP A 191 -44.71 18.90 22.19
C ASP A 191 -43.34 18.90 22.89
N ALA A 192 -43.29 19.33 24.16
CA ALA A 192 -42.06 19.34 24.95
C ALA A 192 -41.46 17.94 25.14
N VAL A 193 -42.31 16.92 25.37
CA VAL A 193 -41.87 15.52 25.47
C VAL A 193 -41.33 15.01 24.13
N ALA A 194 -42.00 15.32 23.01
CA ALA A 194 -41.54 14.93 21.69
C ALA A 194 -40.18 15.58 21.35
N ALA A 195 -39.99 16.86 21.70
CA ALA A 195 -38.73 17.57 21.49
C ALA A 195 -37.59 16.93 22.31
N LEU A 196 -37.86 16.53 23.55
CA LEU A 196 -36.90 15.82 24.40
C LEU A 196 -36.49 14.46 23.81
N VAL A 197 -37.45 13.68 23.30
CA VAL A 197 -37.19 12.38 22.66
C VAL A 197 -36.32 12.56 21.42
N VAL A 198 -36.63 13.53 20.55
CA VAL A 198 -35.81 13.82 19.37
C VAL A 198 -34.40 14.24 19.77
N ALA A 199 -34.25 15.16 20.73
CA ALA A 199 -32.93 15.60 21.20
C ALA A 199 -32.07 14.43 21.73
N LEU A 200 -32.67 13.47 22.45
CA LEU A 200 -31.95 12.27 22.93
C LEU A 200 -31.50 11.35 21.78
N ILE A 201 -32.35 11.16 20.75
CA ILE A 201 -31.99 10.38 19.56
C ILE A 201 -30.81 11.05 18.83
N VAL A 202 -30.87 12.37 18.68
CA VAL A 202 -29.81 13.14 18.02
C VAL A 202 -28.52 13.02 18.80
N ILE A 203 -28.51 13.22 20.12
CA ILE A 203 -27.32 13.07 20.96
C ILE A 203 -26.67 11.70 20.74
N TYR A 204 -27.46 10.62 20.71
CA TYR A 204 -26.95 9.28 20.46
C TYR A 204 -26.25 9.16 19.09
N VAL A 205 -26.87 9.71 18.04
CA VAL A 205 -26.30 9.71 16.68
C VAL A 205 -25.03 10.57 16.61
N SER A 206 -25.05 11.76 17.23
CA SER A 206 -23.91 12.69 17.29
C SER A 206 -22.72 12.11 18.04
N ILE A 207 -22.92 11.46 19.19
CA ILE A 207 -21.84 10.78 19.93
C ILE A 207 -21.23 9.66 19.07
N ARG A 208 -22.06 8.90 18.36
CA ARG A 208 -21.59 7.83 17.48
C ARG A 208 -20.77 8.36 16.31
N LEU A 209 -21.18 9.46 15.70
CA LEU A 209 -20.45 10.15 14.64
C LEU A 209 -19.14 10.73 15.18
N GLY A 210 -19.20 11.50 16.27
CA GLY A 210 -18.04 12.11 16.92
C GLY A 210 -16.97 11.09 17.29
N LYS A 211 -17.36 9.91 17.80
CA LYS A 211 -16.40 8.82 18.05
C LYS A 211 -15.67 8.39 16.77
N ARG A 212 -16.38 8.19 15.65
CA ARG A 212 -15.75 7.82 14.36
C ARG A 212 -14.81 8.91 13.86
N THR A 213 -15.17 10.17 14.06
CA THR A 213 -14.34 11.32 13.67
C THR A 213 -13.07 11.41 14.51
N ILE A 214 -13.18 11.22 15.82
CA ILE A 214 -12.02 11.14 16.72
C ILE A 214 -11.14 9.94 16.37
N ASP A 215 -11.73 8.77 16.13
CA ASP A 215 -11.00 7.56 15.72
C ASP A 215 -10.20 7.84 14.42
N ALA A 216 -10.77 8.56 13.45
CA ALA A 216 -10.09 8.96 12.22
C ALA A 216 -8.96 9.97 12.46
N LEU A 217 -9.12 10.92 13.40
CA LEU A 217 -8.05 11.85 13.78
C LEU A 217 -6.87 11.14 14.47
N LEU A 218 -7.16 10.10 15.27
CA LEU A 218 -6.21 9.24 15.96
C LEU A 218 -5.55 8.17 15.05
N ASP A 219 -5.74 8.26 13.73
CA ASP A 219 -5.18 7.32 12.74
C ASP A 219 -5.65 5.86 12.96
N THR A 220 -6.88 5.66 13.46
CA THR A 220 -7.45 4.32 13.65
C THR A 220 -7.67 3.63 12.30
N ALA A 221 -7.15 2.42 12.16
CA ALA A 221 -7.33 1.62 10.97
C ALA A 221 -8.82 1.25 10.76
N PRO A 222 -9.35 1.33 9.52
CA PRO A 222 -10.65 0.78 9.20
C PRO A 222 -10.72 -0.70 9.57
N ARG A 223 -11.83 -1.11 10.20
CA ARG A 223 -11.98 -2.48 10.72
C ARG A 223 -11.79 -3.51 9.62
N GLY A 224 -10.89 -4.45 9.85
CA GLY A 224 -10.63 -5.58 8.96
C GLY A 224 -9.77 -5.27 7.73
N LEU A 225 -9.54 -4.00 7.38
CA LEU A 225 -8.80 -3.63 6.17
C LEU A 225 -7.33 -4.07 6.25
N ALA A 226 -6.67 -3.87 7.41
CA ALA A 226 -5.30 -4.35 7.62
C ALA A 226 -5.19 -5.88 7.44
N ALA A 227 -6.13 -6.63 7.99
CA ALA A 227 -6.15 -8.09 7.86
C ALA A 227 -6.40 -8.55 6.41
N GLN A 228 -7.28 -7.86 5.68
CA GLN A 228 -7.51 -8.13 4.26
C GLN A 228 -6.27 -7.84 3.40
N ILE A 229 -5.59 -6.73 3.66
CA ILE A 229 -4.33 -6.39 2.99
C ILE A 229 -3.28 -7.45 3.28
N THR A 230 -3.05 -7.80 4.55
CA THR A 230 -2.10 -8.86 4.94
C THR A 230 -2.41 -10.19 4.25
N ALA A 231 -3.68 -10.62 4.22
CA ALA A 231 -4.09 -11.85 3.57
C ALA A 231 -3.93 -11.82 2.04
N THR A 232 -4.06 -10.65 1.42
CA THR A 232 -3.88 -10.48 -0.03
C THR A 232 -2.39 -10.49 -0.39
N VAL A 233 -1.57 -9.79 0.39
CA VAL A 233 -0.11 -9.75 0.22
C VAL A 233 0.51 -11.14 0.47
N ALA A 234 0.00 -11.90 1.43
CA ALA A 234 0.44 -13.27 1.70
C ALA A 234 0.21 -14.26 0.52
N ARG A 235 -0.56 -13.87 -0.50
CA ARG A 235 -0.75 -14.67 -1.73
C ARG A 235 0.27 -14.33 -2.82
N VAL A 236 1.05 -13.27 -2.65
CA VAL A 236 2.17 -12.96 -3.53
C VAL A 236 3.26 -13.98 -3.18
N SER A 237 3.49 -14.94 -4.06
CA SER A 237 4.35 -16.13 -3.83
C SER A 237 5.76 -15.79 -3.37
N GLU A 238 6.24 -14.62 -3.78
CA GLU A 238 7.57 -14.08 -3.48
C GLU A 238 7.69 -13.46 -2.07
N ALA A 239 6.57 -13.10 -1.41
CA ALA A 239 6.59 -12.50 -0.08
C ALA A 239 6.51 -13.60 1.00
N GLN A 240 7.62 -13.86 1.70
CA GLN A 240 7.66 -14.92 2.72
C GLN A 240 6.66 -14.66 3.87
N GLN A 241 6.68 -13.44 4.41
CA GLN A 241 5.86 -13.08 5.56
C GLN A 241 5.63 -11.58 5.64
N VAL A 242 4.40 -11.16 5.92
CA VAL A 242 4.11 -9.77 6.33
C VAL A 242 4.37 -9.66 7.83
N LEU A 243 5.48 -9.03 8.19
CA LEU A 243 5.88 -8.85 9.59
C LEU A 243 4.98 -7.85 10.31
N ARG A 244 4.57 -6.79 9.59
CA ARG A 244 3.74 -5.74 10.16
C ARG A 244 3.01 -4.98 9.07
N ALA A 245 1.75 -4.66 9.34
CA ALA A 245 0.90 -3.84 8.50
C ALA A 245 0.28 -2.70 9.31
N ARG A 246 0.51 -1.46 8.90
CA ARG A 246 -0.12 -0.26 9.44
C ARG A 246 -0.98 0.36 8.37
N VAL A 247 -2.21 0.70 8.73
CA VAL A 247 -3.19 1.29 7.82
C VAL A 247 -3.86 2.44 8.53
N ARG A 248 -3.93 3.61 7.89
CA ARG A 248 -4.64 4.79 8.40
C ARG A 248 -5.35 5.52 7.27
N GLY A 249 -6.44 6.21 7.58
CA GLY A 249 -7.17 7.05 6.62
C GLY A 249 -6.88 8.53 6.83
N SER A 250 -6.89 9.31 5.75
CA SER A 250 -6.92 10.79 5.78
C SER A 250 -7.92 11.26 4.72
N GLY A 251 -9.11 11.70 5.14
CA GLY A 251 -10.22 11.94 4.23
C GLY A 251 -10.56 10.68 3.41
N SER A 252 -10.54 10.79 2.08
CA SER A 252 -10.81 9.69 1.15
C SER A 252 -9.58 8.85 0.76
N GLN A 253 -8.37 9.25 1.21
CA GLN A 253 -7.13 8.53 0.93
C GLN A 253 -6.76 7.58 2.06
N MET A 254 -6.19 6.44 1.68
CA MET A 254 -5.68 5.43 2.61
C MET A 254 -4.16 5.42 2.55
N PHE A 255 -3.50 5.35 3.70
CA PHE A 255 -2.06 5.16 3.80
C PHE A 255 -1.78 3.77 4.36
N VAL A 256 -0.93 3.02 3.66
CA VAL A 256 -0.58 1.64 3.99
C VAL A 256 0.93 1.54 4.10
N GLU A 257 1.43 1.17 5.26
CA GLU A 257 2.83 0.87 5.53
C GLU A 257 2.97 -0.62 5.82
N LEU A 258 3.80 -1.31 5.05
CA LEU A 258 4.06 -2.74 5.19
C LEU A 258 5.54 -3.00 5.46
N TRP A 259 5.82 -3.89 6.40
CA TRP A 259 7.12 -4.54 6.53
C TRP A 259 6.98 -5.98 6.08
N VAL A 260 7.78 -6.37 5.09
CA VAL A 260 7.69 -7.69 4.46
C VAL A 260 9.06 -8.36 4.52
N ALA A 261 9.07 -9.58 5.03
CA ALA A 261 10.22 -10.46 5.03
C ALA A 261 10.53 -10.92 3.60
N VAL A 262 11.76 -10.71 3.15
CA VAL A 262 12.27 -11.17 1.85
C VAL A 262 13.55 -11.99 2.05
N PRO A 263 13.85 -12.96 1.18
CA PRO A 263 15.08 -13.73 1.28
C PRO A 263 16.31 -12.84 1.20
N ARG A 264 17.26 -13.03 2.11
CA ARG A 264 18.47 -12.18 2.19
C ARG A 264 19.51 -12.42 1.08
N HIS A 265 19.40 -13.52 0.34
CA HIS A 265 20.28 -13.84 -0.79
C HIS A 265 19.83 -13.17 -2.10
N TRP A 266 18.65 -12.56 -2.13
CA TRP A 266 18.18 -11.83 -3.30
C TRP A 266 19.05 -10.61 -3.60
N SER A 267 19.18 -10.32 -4.88
CA SER A 267 19.67 -9.04 -5.35
C SER A 267 18.76 -7.90 -4.87
N PHE A 268 19.29 -6.69 -4.93
CA PHE A 268 18.52 -5.48 -4.63
C PHE A 268 17.36 -5.32 -5.63
N GLU A 269 17.57 -5.66 -6.89
CA GLU A 269 16.59 -5.60 -7.97
C GLU A 269 15.42 -6.56 -7.74
N GLU A 270 15.69 -7.80 -7.32
CA GLU A 270 14.65 -8.79 -6.98
C GLU A 270 13.83 -8.32 -5.76
N SER A 271 14.52 -7.84 -4.73
CA SER A 271 13.88 -7.24 -3.55
C SER A 271 13.02 -6.04 -3.92
N HIS A 272 13.44 -5.23 -4.88
CA HIS A 272 12.64 -4.11 -5.37
C HIS A 272 11.45 -4.58 -6.21
N ALA A 273 11.63 -5.59 -7.08
CA ALA A 273 10.57 -6.12 -7.93
C ALA A 273 9.38 -6.65 -7.12
N VAL A 274 9.63 -7.36 -6.01
CA VAL A 274 8.54 -7.85 -5.15
C VAL A 274 7.75 -6.70 -4.51
N THR A 275 8.37 -5.54 -4.24
CA THR A 275 7.65 -4.38 -3.68
C THR A 275 6.58 -3.85 -4.64
N HIS A 276 6.82 -3.94 -5.96
CA HIS A 276 5.83 -3.55 -6.98
C HIS A 276 4.65 -4.52 -7.01
N GLN A 277 4.93 -5.83 -6.92
CA GLN A 277 3.88 -6.85 -6.85
C GLN A 277 3.02 -6.68 -5.59
N ILE A 278 3.65 -6.46 -4.44
CA ILE A 278 2.97 -6.17 -3.17
C ILE A 278 2.09 -4.92 -3.31
N ARG A 279 2.62 -3.84 -3.88
CA ARG A 279 1.86 -2.60 -4.12
C ARG A 279 0.63 -2.87 -5.01
N ALA A 280 0.79 -3.61 -6.10
CA ALA A 280 -0.32 -3.99 -6.97
C ALA A 280 -1.39 -4.82 -6.23
N ALA A 281 -0.96 -5.76 -5.38
CA ALA A 281 -1.85 -6.54 -4.53
C ALA A 281 -2.63 -5.64 -3.55
N VAL A 282 -1.99 -4.65 -2.92
CA VAL A 282 -2.68 -3.67 -2.06
C VAL A 282 -3.68 -2.84 -2.86
N HIS A 283 -3.33 -2.36 -4.06
CA HIS A 283 -4.24 -1.58 -4.91
C HIS A 283 -5.47 -2.36 -5.37
N SER A 284 -5.42 -3.70 -5.43
CA SER A 284 -6.61 -4.51 -5.70
C SER A 284 -7.67 -4.43 -4.60
N VAL A 285 -7.26 -4.17 -3.35
CA VAL A 285 -8.13 -4.02 -2.18
C VAL A 285 -8.47 -2.54 -1.94
N SER A 286 -7.48 -1.66 -2.08
CA SER A 286 -7.62 -0.21 -1.88
C SER A 286 -6.98 0.55 -3.04
N PRO A 287 -7.75 0.82 -4.13
CA PRO A 287 -7.22 1.42 -5.35
C PRO A 287 -6.48 2.73 -5.15
N ASN A 288 -6.94 3.56 -4.21
CA ASN A 288 -6.39 4.90 -3.95
C ASN A 288 -5.44 4.93 -2.74
N ALA A 289 -4.88 3.78 -2.33
CA ALA A 289 -3.93 3.76 -1.22
C ALA A 289 -2.56 4.33 -1.64
N ASP A 290 -1.97 5.16 -0.78
CA ASP A 290 -0.54 5.42 -0.80
C ASP A 290 0.16 4.30 -0.01
N VAL A 291 1.07 3.58 -0.68
CA VAL A 291 1.65 2.33 -0.18
C VAL A 291 3.16 2.46 -0.08
N VAL A 292 3.67 2.28 1.14
CA VAL A 292 5.09 2.17 1.43
C VAL A 292 5.37 0.73 1.86
N VAL A 293 6.29 0.07 1.14
CA VAL A 293 6.73 -1.29 1.44
C VAL A 293 8.19 -1.23 1.85
N THR A 294 8.47 -1.68 3.07
CA THR A 294 9.83 -1.87 3.57
C THR A 294 10.15 -3.36 3.56
N THR A 295 11.20 -3.74 2.85
CA THR A 295 11.70 -5.11 2.85
C THR A 295 12.66 -5.34 4.01
N VAL A 296 12.51 -6.46 4.70
CA VAL A 296 13.38 -6.88 5.81
C VAL A 296 14.01 -8.22 5.44
N PRO A 297 15.35 -8.37 5.50
CA PRO A 297 15.99 -9.64 5.17
C PRO A 297 15.56 -10.73 6.15
N SER A 298 15.29 -11.92 5.62
CA SER A 298 14.84 -13.10 6.35
C SER A 298 15.72 -14.31 6.05
N VAL A 299 15.86 -15.16 7.07
CA VAL A 299 16.55 -16.47 7.01
C VAL A 299 15.56 -17.64 6.97
N GLU A 300 14.26 -17.35 6.97
CA GLU A 300 13.23 -18.39 6.97
C GLU A 300 13.26 -19.16 5.64
N ASN A 301 13.21 -20.49 5.72
CA ASN A 301 13.29 -21.40 4.56
C ASN A 301 14.56 -21.23 3.69
N GLU A 302 15.66 -20.73 4.25
CA GLU A 302 16.94 -20.64 3.55
C GLU A 302 17.62 -22.02 3.51
N GLY A 303 18.04 -22.46 2.32
CA GLY A 303 18.83 -23.67 2.14
C GLY A 303 20.31 -23.42 2.39
N ILE A 304 21.10 -24.50 2.40
CA ILE A 304 22.56 -24.42 2.62
C ILE A 304 23.22 -23.52 1.59
N PHE A 305 22.82 -23.64 0.31
CA PHE A 305 23.38 -22.88 -0.79
C PHE A 305 23.12 -21.37 -0.62
N GLU A 306 21.89 -20.99 -0.32
CA GLU A 306 21.48 -19.61 -0.10
C GLU A 306 22.18 -19.03 1.14
N THR A 307 22.32 -19.80 2.22
CA THR A 307 23.09 -19.37 3.40
C THR A 307 24.55 -19.12 3.05
N ILE A 308 25.19 -19.98 2.23
CA ILE A 308 26.58 -19.76 1.79
C ILE A 308 26.70 -18.46 1.02
N GLN A 309 25.82 -18.22 0.05
CA GLN A 309 25.80 -16.98 -0.73
C GLN A 309 25.61 -15.75 0.16
N SER A 310 24.63 -15.78 1.07
CA SER A 310 24.33 -14.70 2.01
C SER A 310 25.51 -14.38 2.93
N VAL A 311 26.18 -15.40 3.47
CA VAL A 311 27.35 -15.23 4.33
C VAL A 311 28.53 -14.67 3.54
N ALA A 312 28.79 -15.17 2.33
CA ALA A 312 29.86 -14.66 1.47
C ALA A 312 29.62 -13.19 1.07
N ALA A 313 28.43 -12.87 0.58
CA ALA A 313 28.06 -11.52 0.13
C ALA A 313 28.16 -10.47 1.26
N ARG A 314 27.67 -10.80 2.47
CA ARG A 314 27.76 -9.93 3.65
C ARG A 314 29.21 -9.61 4.06
N ASN A 315 30.16 -10.45 3.64
CA ASN A 315 31.58 -10.30 3.92
C ASN A 315 32.39 -9.84 2.70
N HIS A 316 31.72 -9.43 1.62
CA HIS A 316 32.35 -8.99 0.38
C HIS A 316 33.26 -10.06 -0.25
N LEU A 317 32.91 -11.34 -0.05
CA LEU A 317 33.61 -12.47 -0.62
C LEU A 317 32.86 -12.96 -1.85
N ALA A 318 33.61 -13.26 -2.91
CA ALA A 318 33.09 -13.90 -4.09
C ALA A 318 33.35 -15.40 -3.96
N VAL A 319 32.28 -16.19 -3.96
CA VAL A 319 32.32 -17.64 -3.92
C VAL A 319 31.59 -18.20 -5.12
N HIS A 320 32.10 -19.30 -5.65
CA HIS A 320 31.52 -20.01 -6.79
C HIS A 320 31.74 -21.52 -6.65
N ASN A 321 31.19 -22.29 -7.59
CA ASN A 321 31.30 -23.75 -7.60
C ASN A 321 30.89 -24.45 -6.28
N ILE A 322 29.83 -23.93 -5.65
CA ILE A 322 29.33 -24.48 -4.38
C ILE A 322 28.69 -25.83 -4.66
N SER A 323 29.19 -26.88 -4.01
CA SER A 323 28.62 -28.21 -4.05
C SER A 323 28.39 -28.75 -2.63
N THR A 324 27.33 -29.53 -2.47
CA THR A 324 26.99 -30.14 -1.18
C THR A 324 26.64 -31.61 -1.39
N HIS A 325 27.15 -32.48 -0.53
CA HIS A 325 26.82 -33.89 -0.57
C HIS A 325 26.68 -34.49 0.83
N LEU A 326 25.69 -35.38 1.00
CA LEU A 326 25.41 -36.00 2.28
C LEU A 326 26.30 -37.22 2.51
N THR A 327 27.05 -37.23 3.61
CA THR A 327 27.89 -38.35 4.03
C THR A 327 27.35 -38.99 5.31
N LYS A 328 27.91 -40.14 5.71
CA LYS A 328 27.61 -40.76 7.02
C LYS A 328 27.94 -39.87 8.21
N LYS A 329 28.85 -38.89 8.05
CA LYS A 329 29.30 -37.98 9.10
C LYS A 329 28.49 -36.67 9.14
N GLY A 330 27.66 -36.43 8.13
CA GLY A 330 26.95 -35.16 7.93
C GLY A 330 27.10 -34.61 6.51
N VAL A 331 26.66 -33.37 6.31
CA VAL A 331 26.79 -32.64 5.06
C VAL A 331 28.24 -32.21 4.86
N TRP A 332 28.79 -32.52 3.69
CA TRP A 332 30.07 -32.01 3.23
C TRP A 332 29.82 -30.88 2.24
N ILE A 333 30.53 -29.77 2.41
CA ILE A 333 30.40 -28.57 1.58
C ILE A 333 31.76 -28.29 0.93
N ASP A 334 31.79 -28.21 -0.40
CA ASP A 334 32.96 -27.75 -1.15
C ASP A 334 32.59 -26.46 -1.88
N LEU A 335 33.47 -25.46 -1.83
CA LEU A 335 33.30 -24.18 -2.52
C LEU A 335 34.64 -23.57 -2.91
N ASP A 336 34.63 -22.76 -3.95
CA ASP A 336 35.79 -22.00 -4.39
C ASP A 336 35.61 -20.53 -3.94
N LEU A 337 36.66 -19.96 -3.34
CA LEU A 337 36.72 -18.59 -2.81
C LEU A 337 37.71 -17.77 -3.62
N GLU A 338 37.23 -16.69 -4.23
CA GLU A 338 38.08 -15.77 -4.97
C GLU A 338 38.67 -14.68 -4.07
N VAL A 339 40.00 -14.61 -4.06
CA VAL A 339 40.77 -13.62 -3.28
C VAL A 339 41.67 -12.78 -4.20
N ALA A 340 42.11 -11.61 -3.72
CA ALA A 340 43.00 -10.77 -4.51
C ALA A 340 44.37 -11.45 -4.74
N PRO A 341 44.92 -11.40 -5.97
CA PRO A 341 46.17 -12.10 -6.32
C PRO A 341 47.41 -11.54 -5.60
N SER A 342 47.31 -10.33 -5.04
CA SER A 342 48.37 -9.68 -4.27
C SER A 342 48.50 -10.16 -2.82
N LEU A 343 47.54 -10.96 -2.32
CA LEU A 343 47.57 -11.47 -0.95
C LEU A 343 48.62 -12.55 -0.78
N THR A 344 49.21 -12.62 0.41
CA THR A 344 50.03 -13.78 0.78
C THR A 344 49.14 -14.99 1.00
N PHE A 345 49.72 -16.19 0.88
CA PHE A 345 49.00 -17.44 1.15
C PHE A 345 48.39 -17.46 2.56
N ASP A 346 49.13 -16.99 3.58
CA ASP A 346 48.63 -16.91 4.96
C ASP A 346 47.42 -15.96 5.08
N GLN A 347 47.44 -14.83 4.37
CA GLN A 347 46.33 -13.88 4.36
C GLN A 347 45.10 -14.47 3.68
N ALA A 348 45.28 -15.13 2.53
CA ALA A 348 44.20 -15.80 1.83
C ALA A 348 43.59 -16.95 2.65
N HIS A 349 44.45 -17.74 3.31
CA HIS A 349 44.02 -18.84 4.18
C HIS A 349 43.26 -18.33 5.42
N ALA A 350 43.68 -17.20 6.00
CA ALA A 350 42.95 -16.58 7.10
C ALA A 350 41.53 -16.15 6.69
N ILE A 351 41.35 -15.63 5.47
CA ILE A 351 40.03 -15.28 4.92
C ILE A 351 39.16 -16.54 4.74
N ALA A 352 39.72 -17.61 4.18
CA ALA A 352 39.02 -18.89 4.03
C ALA A 352 38.60 -19.46 5.39
N THR A 353 39.49 -19.45 6.39
CA THR A 353 39.21 -19.93 7.75
C THR A 353 38.11 -19.12 8.44
N ASP A 354 38.10 -17.80 8.25
CA ASP A 354 37.03 -16.93 8.76
C ASP A 354 35.69 -17.23 8.10
N LEU A 355 35.67 -17.43 6.78
CA LEU A 355 34.47 -17.85 6.04
C LEU A 355 33.94 -19.19 6.55
N GLU A 356 34.79 -20.21 6.68
CA GLU A 356 34.42 -21.53 7.23
C GLU A 356 33.81 -21.41 8.64
N THR A 357 34.43 -20.61 9.50
CA THR A 357 33.97 -20.40 10.88
C THR A 357 32.57 -19.79 10.89
N ARG A 358 32.33 -18.78 10.05
CA ARG A 358 31.02 -18.11 9.94
C ARG A 358 29.96 -19.01 9.33
N LEU A 359 30.30 -19.79 8.31
CA LEU A 359 29.39 -20.77 7.71
C LEU A 359 28.98 -21.83 8.73
N ARG A 360 29.93 -22.38 9.49
CA ARG A 360 29.62 -23.35 10.57
C ARG A 360 28.71 -22.74 11.63
N ALA A 361 28.94 -21.48 12.01
CA ALA A 361 28.12 -20.78 13.00
C ALA A 361 26.68 -20.56 12.51
N GLU A 362 26.48 -20.09 11.28
CA GLU A 362 25.14 -19.83 10.73
C GLU A 362 24.38 -21.13 10.41
N LEU A 363 25.03 -22.08 9.72
CA LEU A 363 24.40 -23.36 9.38
C LEU A 363 24.08 -24.20 10.61
N GLY A 364 24.85 -24.05 11.69
CA GLY A 364 24.61 -24.72 12.97
C GLY A 364 23.61 -24.03 13.90
N ALA A 365 23.17 -22.81 13.60
CA ALA A 365 22.26 -22.04 14.46
C ALA A 365 20.77 -22.40 14.26
N ALA A 366 20.41 -23.03 13.14
CA ALA A 366 19.03 -23.41 12.85
C ALA A 366 18.56 -24.59 13.73
N GLN A 367 17.27 -24.59 14.10
CA GLN A 367 16.70 -25.60 15.00
C GLN A 367 16.71 -27.01 14.38
N ASP A 368 16.61 -27.10 13.05
CA ASP A 368 16.73 -28.32 12.24
C ASP A 368 18.05 -28.36 11.45
N ALA A 369 19.10 -27.75 11.99
CA ALA A 369 20.40 -27.64 11.32
C ALA A 369 20.96 -29.02 10.91
N PRO A 370 21.37 -29.20 9.65
CA PRO A 370 22.08 -30.40 9.26
C PRO A 370 23.41 -30.46 9.99
N ARG A 371 23.80 -31.66 10.45
CA ARG A 371 25.15 -31.87 10.97
C ARG A 371 26.16 -31.60 9.84
N ILE A 372 26.98 -30.57 9.98
CA ILE A 372 28.08 -30.29 9.04
C ILE A 372 29.26 -31.21 9.37
N ALA A 373 29.66 -32.02 8.41
CA ALA A 373 30.80 -32.93 8.52
C ALA A 373 32.10 -32.19 8.27
N ASP A 374 32.16 -31.43 7.18
CA ASP A 374 33.31 -30.59 6.82
C ASP A 374 32.90 -29.47 5.87
N ILE A 375 33.72 -28.43 5.81
CA ILE A 375 33.63 -27.34 4.84
C ILE A 375 35.02 -27.18 4.25
N ASN A 376 35.15 -27.41 2.95
CA ASN A 376 36.40 -27.29 2.22
C ASN A 376 36.33 -26.08 1.30
N VAL A 377 37.22 -25.11 1.51
CA VAL A 377 37.31 -23.88 0.73
C VAL A 377 38.58 -23.91 -0.12
N HIS A 378 38.42 -24.00 -1.44
CA HIS A 378 39.54 -23.82 -2.35
C HIS A 378 39.78 -22.33 -2.59
N ILE A 379 41.05 -21.90 -2.53
CA ILE A 379 41.43 -20.50 -2.70
C ILE A 379 41.87 -20.29 -4.14
N GLU A 380 41.20 -19.38 -4.83
CA GLU A 380 41.52 -19.02 -6.21
C GLU A 380 41.85 -17.52 -6.32
N PRO A 381 42.83 -17.13 -7.15
CA PRO A 381 43.05 -15.73 -7.43
C PRO A 381 41.91 -15.19 -8.30
N ARG A 382 41.30 -14.08 -7.88
CA ARG A 382 40.34 -13.33 -8.68
C ARG A 382 41.03 -12.83 -9.96
N ALA A 383 40.39 -13.06 -11.11
CA ALA A 383 40.92 -12.58 -12.38
C ALA A 383 41.02 -11.05 -12.40
N GLU A 384 42.15 -10.51 -12.88
CA GLU A 384 42.31 -9.08 -13.14
C GLU A 384 41.43 -8.64 -14.32
N GLU A 385 40.86 -7.43 -14.26
CA GLU A 385 39.81 -6.95 -15.18
C GLU A 385 40.22 -6.91 -16.66
N LEU A 386 41.52 -6.86 -16.99
CA LEU A 386 41.94 -6.73 -18.38
C LEU A 386 43.38 -7.19 -18.62
N VAL A 387 43.54 -8.43 -19.10
CA VAL A 387 44.82 -8.93 -19.62
C VAL A 387 44.77 -8.89 -21.14
N LYS A 388 45.64 -8.11 -21.79
CA LYS A 388 45.74 -8.08 -23.25
C LYS A 388 46.44 -9.34 -23.76
N GLY A 389 45.70 -10.18 -24.48
CA GLY A 389 46.28 -11.31 -25.19
C GLY A 389 47.12 -10.90 -26.39
N GLN A 390 48.10 -11.75 -26.73
CA GLN A 390 48.90 -11.65 -27.94
C GLN A 390 48.41 -12.70 -28.94
N ASP A 391 48.18 -12.29 -30.19
CA ASP A 391 47.86 -13.23 -31.26
C ASP A 391 49.03 -14.21 -31.47
N LEU A 392 48.69 -15.48 -31.68
CA LEU A 392 49.68 -16.47 -32.13
C LEU A 392 50.06 -16.21 -33.59
N THR A 393 51.18 -16.80 -34.03
CA THR A 393 51.48 -16.83 -35.47
C THR A 393 50.33 -17.55 -36.20
N PRO A 394 49.98 -17.13 -37.44
CA PRO A 394 48.88 -17.76 -38.19
C PRO A 394 49.05 -19.28 -38.36
N GLN A 395 50.29 -19.76 -38.44
CA GLN A 395 50.61 -21.17 -38.57
C GLN A 395 50.34 -21.95 -37.28
N ASP A 396 50.70 -21.38 -36.13
CA ASP A 396 50.44 -22.00 -34.84
C ASP A 396 48.94 -22.00 -34.52
N ALA A 397 48.25 -20.87 -34.75
CA ALA A 397 46.80 -20.76 -34.57
C ALA A 397 46.03 -21.79 -35.43
N ALA A 398 46.44 -21.98 -36.69
CA ALA A 398 45.83 -22.95 -37.58
C ALA A 398 45.91 -24.40 -37.05
N LYS A 399 46.99 -24.75 -36.35
CA LYS A 399 47.15 -26.08 -35.72
C LYS A 399 46.10 -26.32 -34.64
N TYR A 400 45.87 -25.34 -33.76
CA TYR A 400 44.85 -25.42 -32.72
C TYR A 400 43.45 -25.50 -33.33
N ILE A 401 43.13 -24.60 -34.26
CA ILE A 401 41.82 -24.55 -34.93
C ILE A 401 41.49 -25.86 -35.63
N ALA A 402 42.45 -26.46 -36.33
CA ALA A 402 42.27 -27.73 -37.02
C ALA A 402 41.94 -28.88 -36.04
N GLN A 403 42.68 -28.97 -34.92
CA GLN A 403 42.45 -30.02 -33.92
C GLN A 403 41.12 -29.84 -33.19
N ILE A 404 40.74 -28.61 -32.82
CA ILE A 404 39.44 -28.31 -32.20
C ILE A 404 38.29 -28.77 -33.13
N ARG A 405 38.38 -28.46 -34.42
CA ARG A 405 37.39 -28.92 -35.41
C ARG A 405 37.39 -30.43 -35.56
N ALA A 406 38.54 -31.09 -35.56
CA ALA A 406 38.62 -32.54 -35.63
C ALA A 406 37.98 -33.22 -34.40
N PHE A 407 38.30 -32.77 -33.19
CA PHE A 407 37.74 -33.34 -31.97
C PHE A 407 36.23 -33.11 -31.85
N SER A 408 35.74 -31.91 -32.17
CA SER A 408 34.30 -31.63 -32.15
C SER A 408 33.47 -32.59 -33.03
N GLN A 409 34.01 -33.07 -34.16
CA GLN A 409 33.30 -34.01 -35.04
C GLN A 409 33.19 -35.44 -34.46
N THR A 410 33.99 -35.76 -33.44
CA THR A 410 34.05 -37.09 -32.84
C THR A 410 33.29 -37.21 -31.53
N ILE A 411 32.87 -36.09 -30.95
CA ILE A 411 32.11 -36.06 -29.70
C ILE A 411 30.62 -36.21 -30.03
N PRO A 412 29.90 -37.16 -29.41
CA PRO A 412 28.46 -37.32 -29.62
C PRO A 412 27.69 -36.01 -29.41
N HIS A 413 26.62 -35.83 -30.17
CA HIS A 413 25.70 -34.69 -30.07
C HIS A 413 26.26 -33.31 -30.43
N VAL A 414 27.56 -33.19 -30.73
CA VAL A 414 28.15 -31.96 -31.24
C VAL A 414 27.82 -31.82 -32.73
N ARG A 415 27.18 -30.70 -33.11
CA ARG A 415 26.74 -30.39 -34.47
C ARG A 415 27.69 -29.45 -35.20
N ALA A 416 28.29 -28.51 -34.48
CA ALA A 416 29.26 -27.58 -35.06
C ALA A 416 30.19 -27.01 -33.98
N CYS A 417 31.36 -26.56 -34.41
CA CYS A 417 32.28 -25.75 -33.62
C CYS A 417 32.58 -24.45 -34.38
N GLN A 418 32.37 -23.29 -33.73
CA GLN A 418 32.39 -21.97 -34.34
C GLN A 418 33.13 -20.98 -33.43
N ASP A 419 33.45 -19.80 -33.97
CA ASP A 419 34.04 -18.67 -33.24
C ASP A 419 35.26 -19.06 -32.39
N ILE A 420 36.19 -19.80 -33.03
CA ILE A 420 37.41 -20.28 -32.40
C ILE A 420 38.42 -19.14 -32.33
N ASP A 421 38.70 -18.70 -31.12
CA ASP A 421 39.75 -17.74 -30.79
C ASP A 421 40.91 -18.44 -30.06
N VAL A 422 42.13 -18.04 -30.41
CA VAL A 422 43.38 -18.64 -29.93
C VAL A 422 44.36 -17.52 -29.62
N GLN A 423 44.60 -17.29 -28.34
CA GLN A 423 45.47 -16.21 -27.88
C GLN A 423 46.56 -16.73 -26.95
N ARG A 424 47.67 -16.00 -26.85
CA ARG A 424 48.73 -16.26 -25.87
C ARG A 424 48.63 -15.23 -24.75
N LEU A 425 48.45 -15.70 -23.53
CA LEU A 425 48.50 -14.90 -22.30
C LEU A 425 49.49 -15.56 -21.32
N ASP A 426 50.38 -14.76 -20.74
CA ASP A 426 51.38 -15.19 -19.75
C ASP A 426 52.16 -16.46 -20.13
N GLY A 427 52.51 -16.58 -21.42
CA GLY A 427 53.28 -17.72 -21.95
C GLY A 427 52.47 -18.99 -22.20
N GLN A 428 51.17 -19.01 -21.89
CA GLN A 428 50.25 -20.13 -22.16
C GLN A 428 49.29 -19.80 -23.30
N VAL A 429 48.77 -20.84 -23.96
CA VAL A 429 47.76 -20.69 -25.02
C VAL A 429 46.37 -20.82 -24.45
N TYR A 430 45.55 -19.80 -24.66
CA TYR A 430 44.16 -19.72 -24.25
C TYR A 430 43.28 -19.97 -25.47
N LEU A 431 42.30 -20.86 -25.30
CA LEU A 431 41.33 -21.21 -26.34
C LEU A 431 39.95 -20.77 -25.90
N ALA A 432 39.21 -20.08 -26.77
CA ALA A 432 37.80 -19.81 -26.58
C ALA A 432 37.04 -20.22 -27.84
N PHE A 433 35.94 -20.96 -27.72
CA PHE A 433 35.14 -21.36 -28.88
C PHE A 433 33.71 -21.74 -28.50
N HIS A 434 32.82 -21.69 -29.49
CA HIS A 434 31.43 -22.08 -29.33
C HIS A 434 31.22 -23.52 -29.84
N LEU A 435 30.58 -24.37 -29.03
CA LEU A 435 30.12 -25.71 -29.42
C LEU A 435 28.61 -25.73 -29.56
N ARG A 436 28.11 -26.05 -30.75
CA ARG A 436 26.68 -26.30 -30.96
C ARG A 436 26.34 -27.75 -30.67
N LEU A 437 25.42 -27.96 -29.74
CA LEU A 437 24.98 -29.27 -29.26
C LEU A 437 23.48 -29.48 -29.53
N ASP A 438 23.02 -30.74 -29.54
CA ASP A 438 21.61 -31.07 -29.66
C ASP A 438 20.75 -30.37 -28.58
N SER A 439 19.64 -29.75 -28.98
CA SER A 439 18.82 -28.89 -28.10
C SER A 439 17.99 -29.64 -27.06
N ASP A 440 17.83 -30.96 -27.23
CA ASP A 440 17.08 -31.86 -26.36
C ASP A 440 17.95 -32.54 -25.30
N LEU A 441 19.25 -32.25 -25.27
CA LEU A 441 20.17 -32.74 -24.24
C LEU A 441 19.85 -32.19 -22.86
N SER A 442 20.10 -33.00 -21.84
CA SER A 442 20.16 -32.50 -20.46
C SER A 442 21.42 -31.65 -20.25
N ILE A 443 21.39 -30.76 -19.25
CA ILE A 443 22.58 -29.97 -18.88
C ILE A 443 23.75 -30.88 -18.46
N ALA A 444 23.47 -32.04 -17.86
CA ALA A 444 24.50 -33.02 -17.51
C ALA A 444 25.18 -33.62 -18.76
N ASP A 445 24.42 -33.86 -19.83
CA ASP A 445 24.98 -34.35 -21.09
C ASP A 445 25.78 -33.27 -21.82
N VAL A 446 25.30 -32.02 -21.80
CA VAL A 446 26.03 -30.85 -22.30
C VAL A 446 27.37 -30.70 -21.58
N HIS A 447 27.36 -30.78 -20.24
CA HIS A 447 28.57 -30.68 -19.43
C HIS A 447 29.55 -31.81 -19.76
N SER A 448 29.07 -33.05 -19.85
CA SER A 448 29.88 -34.22 -20.22
C SER A 448 30.54 -34.05 -21.59
N ALA A 449 29.83 -33.50 -22.57
CA ALA A 449 30.38 -33.24 -23.90
C ALA A 449 31.45 -32.13 -23.90
N THR A 450 31.22 -31.04 -23.13
CA THR A 450 32.21 -29.96 -22.99
C THR A 450 33.46 -30.43 -22.22
N GLU A 451 33.29 -31.26 -21.19
CA GLU A 451 34.39 -31.81 -20.39
C GLU A 451 35.23 -32.80 -21.20
N GLU A 452 34.60 -33.69 -21.98
CA GLU A 452 35.28 -34.59 -22.93
C GLU A 452 36.12 -33.78 -23.94
N MET A 453 35.57 -32.66 -24.45
CA MET A 453 36.28 -31.77 -25.37
C MET A 453 37.51 -31.14 -24.71
N GLU A 454 37.34 -30.56 -23.52
CA GLU A 454 38.44 -29.94 -22.78
C GLU A 454 39.54 -30.95 -22.45
N ASN A 455 39.17 -32.13 -21.95
CA ASN A 455 40.09 -33.20 -21.60
C ASN A 455 40.91 -33.67 -22.81
N ARG A 456 40.29 -33.79 -23.99
CA ARG A 456 41.01 -34.14 -25.24
C ARG A 456 41.98 -33.06 -25.66
N LEU A 457 41.58 -31.79 -25.61
CA LEU A 457 42.46 -30.67 -25.93
C LEU A 457 43.66 -30.59 -25.00
N ARG A 458 43.46 -30.80 -23.68
CA ARG A 458 44.55 -30.81 -22.70
C ARG A 458 45.51 -31.99 -22.89
N ARG A 459 45.03 -33.15 -23.34
CA ARG A 459 45.88 -34.30 -23.68
C ARG A 459 46.75 -34.04 -24.92
N GLU A 460 46.20 -33.41 -25.94
CA GLU A 460 46.91 -33.10 -27.20
C GLU A 460 47.89 -31.92 -27.04
N PHE A 461 47.52 -30.93 -26.23
CA PHE A 461 48.29 -29.71 -26.01
C PHE A 461 48.68 -29.56 -24.52
N PRO A 462 49.84 -30.07 -24.09
CA PRO A 462 50.22 -30.06 -22.67
C PRO A 462 50.47 -28.67 -22.08
N PHE A 463 50.73 -27.66 -22.91
CA PHE A 463 51.00 -26.28 -22.50
C PHE A 463 49.78 -25.34 -22.68
N LEU A 464 48.59 -25.92 -22.70
CA LEU A 464 47.34 -25.20 -22.82
C LEU A 464 46.97 -24.56 -21.48
N GLY A 465 46.69 -23.25 -21.50
CA GLY A 465 46.21 -22.51 -20.34
C GLY A 465 44.72 -22.75 -20.11
N ARG A 466 43.92 -21.68 -20.17
CA ARG A 466 42.46 -21.76 -20.01
C ARG A 466 41.78 -22.18 -21.33
N VAL A 467 40.80 -23.07 -21.22
CA VAL A 467 39.87 -23.41 -22.30
C VAL A 467 38.50 -22.91 -21.90
N VAL A 468 37.88 -22.07 -22.73
CA VAL A 468 36.54 -21.54 -22.52
C VAL A 468 35.64 -22.07 -23.62
N ILE A 469 34.72 -22.96 -23.24
CA ILE A 469 33.78 -23.57 -24.18
C ILE A 469 32.39 -23.00 -23.89
N HIS A 470 31.85 -22.26 -24.84
CA HIS A 470 30.47 -21.80 -24.77
C HIS A 470 29.57 -22.80 -25.51
N ALA A 471 28.76 -23.54 -24.77
CA ALA A 471 27.80 -24.47 -25.34
C ALA A 471 26.54 -23.72 -25.80
N GLU A 472 26.18 -23.88 -27.07
CA GLU A 472 24.98 -23.31 -27.69
C GLU A 472 24.02 -24.43 -28.14
N PRO A 473 22.70 -24.27 -27.99
CA PRO A 473 21.75 -25.19 -28.58
C PRO A 473 21.75 -25.05 -30.11
N ALA A 474 21.86 -26.17 -30.83
CA ALA A 474 21.66 -26.21 -32.26
C ALA A 474 20.20 -25.84 -32.56
N GLN A 475 19.98 -24.82 -33.40
CA GLN A 475 18.62 -24.42 -33.80
C GLN A 475 17.86 -25.63 -34.36
N VAL A 476 16.74 -25.96 -33.73
CA VAL A 476 15.72 -26.82 -34.35
C VAL A 476 15.31 -26.11 -35.64
N LYS A 477 15.60 -26.70 -36.81
CA LYS A 477 15.01 -26.23 -38.06
C LYS A 477 13.50 -26.28 -37.86
N SER A 478 12.87 -25.12 -37.68
CA SER A 478 11.42 -24.99 -37.82
C SER A 478 11.11 -25.55 -39.21
N GLN A 479 10.42 -26.69 -39.24
CA GLN A 479 9.75 -27.12 -40.46
C GLN A 479 8.77 -26.00 -40.79
N LYS A 480 9.05 -25.30 -41.89
CA LYS A 480 8.15 -24.30 -42.47
C LYS A 480 6.89 -24.97 -43.01
#